data_AF-A0A2T6E494-F1
#
_entry.id   AF-A0A2T6E494-F1
#
_cell.length_a   1.000
_cell.length_b   1.000
_cell.length_c   1.000
_cell.angle_alpha   90.00
_cell.angle_beta   90.00
_cell.angle_gamma   90.00
#
_symmetry.space_group_name_H-M   'P 1'
#
loop_
_entity.id
_entity.type
_entity.pdbx_description
1 polymer ?
#
loop_
_entity_poly.entity_id
_entity_poly.type
_entity_poly.pdbx_seq_one_letter_code
_entity_poly.pdbx_strand_id
1 'polypeptide(L)'
;MGAVLDDLQGKKMAGLKTETVVFEWFAAPWKRYLAGLIDWLFLGAIWIMLYLILIGLLYSLWPIMLSRYFYLLVIAVLYLGFTAFKIGGHLAFGATPGKWVLGLSVVYSSGEPVLFWGIVRRYLVELVIVAVAVILMGYLYWQQWQLEAASASYQSVEVLMQNAQNVENNRTIQTLMQRIPTLWLMINSVLLGMHRRYLSVRDRIANTVVIDRRKMKKAKAGENP
;
A
#
# COMPACT_ATOMS: atom_id res chain seq x y z
N MET A 1 -28.81 32.14 22.73
CA MET A 1 -27.69 31.17 22.70
C MET A 1 -27.12 30.95 21.29
N GLY A 2 -27.90 31.01 20.21
CA GLY A 2 -27.39 30.85 18.82
C GLY A 2 -26.36 31.91 18.38
N ALA A 3 -26.58 33.19 18.71
CA ALA A 3 -25.70 34.28 18.26
C ALA A 3 -24.26 34.24 18.84
N VAL A 4 -24.04 33.55 19.96
CA VAL A 4 -22.70 33.41 20.57
C VAL A 4 -21.92 32.25 19.93
N LEU A 5 -22.62 31.22 19.44
CA LEU A 5 -22.00 30.11 18.70
C LEU A 5 -21.58 30.52 17.29
N ASP A 6 -22.36 31.38 16.63
CA ASP A 6 -22.01 31.91 15.31
C ASP A 6 -20.81 32.88 15.36
N ASP A 7 -20.67 33.71 16.41
CA ASP A 7 -19.48 34.57 16.58
C ASP A 7 -18.21 33.78 16.94
N LEU A 8 -18.35 32.67 17.68
CA LEU A 8 -17.22 31.76 17.97
C LEU A 8 -16.80 30.92 16.75
N GLN A 9 -17.74 30.55 15.87
CA GLN A 9 -17.40 29.91 14.58
C GLN A 9 -16.79 30.91 13.59
N GLY A 10 -17.32 32.14 13.53
CA GLY A 10 -16.77 33.21 12.68
C GLY A 10 -15.34 33.62 13.07
N LYS A 11 -15.06 33.78 14.37
CA LYS A 11 -13.70 34.13 14.85
C LYS A 11 -12.69 32.99 14.77
N LYS A 12 -13.12 31.72 14.88
CA LYS A 12 -12.21 30.58 14.62
C LYS A 12 -11.85 30.44 13.13
N MET A 13 -12.70 30.90 12.22
CA MET A 13 -12.46 30.84 10.78
C MET A 13 -11.67 32.04 10.25
N ALA A 14 -11.79 33.22 10.88
CA ALA A 14 -11.10 34.44 10.46
C ALA A 14 -9.59 34.45 10.78
N GLY A 15 -9.13 33.62 11.72
CA GLY A 15 -7.71 33.49 12.09
C GLY A 15 -6.94 32.39 11.33
N LEU A 16 -7.63 31.53 10.60
CA LEU A 16 -7.05 30.45 9.80
C LEU A 16 -7.25 30.79 8.33
N LYS A 17 -6.41 31.70 7.79
CA LYS A 17 -6.05 31.66 6.36
C LYS A 17 -5.34 30.33 6.13
N THR A 18 -6.13 29.25 6.07
CA THR A 18 -5.68 27.96 5.62
C THR A 18 -5.37 28.16 4.15
N GLU A 19 -4.08 28.30 3.84
CA GLU A 19 -3.57 28.33 2.49
C GLU A 19 -3.99 27.02 1.83
N THR A 20 -5.17 27.02 1.19
CA THR A 20 -5.62 25.89 0.40
C THR A 20 -4.53 25.60 -0.61
N VAL A 21 -4.05 24.35 -0.64
CA VAL A 21 -2.93 23.97 -1.50
C VAL A 21 -3.25 24.36 -2.94
N VAL A 22 -2.46 25.28 -3.49
CA VAL A 22 -2.63 25.74 -4.86
C VAL A 22 -2.26 24.59 -5.80
N PHE A 23 -3.07 24.34 -6.83
CA PHE A 23 -2.84 23.29 -7.83
C PHE A 23 -1.42 23.33 -8.42
N GLU A 24 -0.81 24.51 -8.48
CA GLU A 24 0.55 24.75 -8.98
C GLU A 24 1.64 23.99 -8.18
N TRP A 25 1.38 23.73 -6.89
CA TRP A 25 2.31 23.02 -6.01
C TRP A 25 2.28 21.52 -6.21
N PHE A 26 1.28 20.98 -6.92
CA PHE A 26 1.16 19.55 -7.14
C PHE A 26 2.35 19.00 -7.92
N ALA A 27 2.86 17.87 -7.44
CA ALA A 27 3.93 17.16 -8.11
C ALA A 27 3.43 16.60 -9.45
N ALA A 28 4.23 16.77 -10.51
CA ALA A 28 3.94 16.17 -11.80
C ALA A 28 3.77 14.63 -11.68
N PRO A 29 2.81 14.01 -12.40
CA PRO A 29 2.55 12.58 -12.29
C PRO A 29 3.80 11.71 -12.50
N TRP A 30 4.65 12.07 -13.45
CA TRP A 30 5.89 11.33 -13.75
C TRP A 30 6.88 11.34 -12.58
N LYS A 31 7.02 12.45 -11.83
CA LYS A 31 7.88 12.51 -10.63
C LYS A 31 7.38 11.55 -9.57
N ARG A 32 6.07 11.39 -9.44
CA ARG A 32 5.46 10.47 -8.48
C ARG A 32 5.69 9.01 -8.88
N TYR A 33 5.64 8.71 -10.18
CA TYR A 33 5.97 7.39 -10.70
C TYR A 33 7.45 7.06 -10.47
N LEU A 34 8.34 8.00 -10.79
CA LEU A 34 9.77 7.85 -10.56
C LEU A 34 10.11 7.68 -9.07
N ALA A 35 9.46 8.43 -8.18
CA ALA A 35 9.58 8.24 -6.73
C ALA A 35 9.20 6.81 -6.32
N GLY A 36 8.10 6.29 -6.87
CA GLY A 36 7.66 4.91 -6.63
C GLY A 36 8.64 3.87 -7.15
N LEU A 37 9.26 4.11 -8.30
CA LEU A 37 10.29 3.23 -8.86
C LEU A 37 11.56 3.23 -7.99
N ILE A 38 12.00 4.39 -7.50
CA ILE A 38 13.13 4.51 -6.57
C ILE A 38 12.82 3.80 -5.25
N ASP A 39 11.63 4.02 -4.69
CA ASP A 39 11.17 3.30 -3.50
C ASP A 39 11.20 1.78 -3.73
N TRP A 40 10.73 1.31 -4.90
CA TRP A 40 10.71 -0.11 -5.25
C TRP A 40 12.11 -0.69 -5.39
N LEU A 41 13.05 -0.01 -6.04
CA LEU A 41 14.44 -0.48 -6.17
C LEU A 41 15.14 -0.54 -4.82
N PHE A 42 15.02 0.52 -4.01
CA PHE A 42 15.65 0.60 -2.70
C PHE A 42 15.10 -0.48 -1.76
N LEU A 43 13.78 -0.62 -1.70
CA LEU A 43 13.14 -1.64 -0.86
C LEU A 43 13.39 -3.03 -1.43
N GLY A 44 13.35 -3.22 -2.75
CA GLY A 44 13.65 -4.47 -3.42
C GLY A 44 15.05 -4.99 -3.07
N ALA A 45 16.05 -4.13 -3.07
CA ALA A 45 17.41 -4.49 -2.66
C ALA A 45 17.48 -4.95 -1.19
N ILE A 46 16.87 -4.19 -0.27
CA ILE A 46 16.78 -4.56 1.15
C ILE A 46 16.06 -5.90 1.31
N TRP A 47 14.98 -6.11 0.57
CA TRP A 47 14.19 -7.33 0.64
C TRP A 47 14.92 -8.55 0.11
N ILE A 48 15.62 -8.43 -1.01
CA ILE A 48 16.45 -9.52 -1.54
C ILE A 48 17.48 -9.93 -0.49
N MET A 49 18.14 -8.96 0.15
CA MET A 49 19.11 -9.23 1.21
C MET A 49 18.45 -9.95 2.40
N LEU A 50 17.32 -9.45 2.90
CA LEU A 50 16.58 -10.08 4.00
C LEU A 50 16.09 -11.48 3.65
N TYR A 51 15.63 -11.68 2.41
CA TYR A 51 15.18 -12.98 1.92
C TYR A 51 16.33 -14.00 1.86
N LEU A 52 17.50 -13.60 1.37
CA LEU A 52 18.70 -14.46 1.36
C LEU A 52 19.15 -14.82 2.78
N ILE A 53 19.14 -13.86 3.71
CA ILE A 53 19.44 -14.12 5.12
C ILE A 53 18.42 -15.10 5.71
N LEU A 54 17.13 -14.89 5.44
CA LEU A 54 16.05 -15.73 5.94
C LEU A 54 16.17 -17.17 5.40
N ILE A 55 16.45 -17.34 4.11
CA ILE A 55 16.73 -18.66 3.53
C ILE A 55 17.93 -19.30 4.20
N GLY A 56 19.03 -18.57 4.39
CA GLY A 56 20.24 -19.11 5.02
C GLY A 56 19.98 -19.58 6.45
N LEU A 57 19.27 -18.78 7.25
CA LEU A 57 18.92 -19.11 8.63
C LEU A 57 17.98 -20.31 8.74
N LEU A 58 17.10 -20.47 7.75
CA LEU A 58 16.05 -21.48 7.78
C LEU A 58 16.34 -22.66 6.85
N TYR A 59 17.54 -22.72 6.27
CA TYR A 59 17.96 -23.81 5.40
C TYR A 59 17.88 -25.17 6.11
N SER A 60 18.15 -25.21 7.42
CA SER A 60 18.00 -26.41 8.26
C SER A 60 16.54 -26.85 8.47
N LEU A 61 15.57 -25.97 8.18
CA LEU A 61 14.14 -26.23 8.25
C LEU A 61 13.55 -26.54 6.86
N TRP A 62 14.37 -26.99 5.90
CA TRP A 62 14.02 -27.22 4.49
C TRP A 62 12.64 -27.89 4.25
N PRO A 63 12.23 -28.94 4.99
CA PRO A 63 10.91 -29.56 4.79
C PRO A 63 9.75 -28.60 5.11
N ILE A 64 9.93 -27.73 6.10
CA ILE A 64 8.96 -26.71 6.53
C ILE A 64 9.03 -25.49 5.61
N MET A 65 10.22 -25.12 5.11
CA MET A 65 10.42 -24.02 4.16
C MET A 65 9.73 -24.25 2.81
N LEU A 66 9.68 -25.51 2.36
CA LEU A 66 8.94 -25.91 1.16
C LEU A 66 7.43 -25.98 1.40
N SER A 67 6.97 -25.90 2.66
CA SER A 67 5.54 -25.83 2.93
C SER A 67 4.98 -24.50 2.42
N ARG A 68 3.84 -24.58 1.74
CA ARG A 68 3.17 -23.38 1.22
C ARG A 68 2.72 -22.43 2.35
N TYR A 69 2.56 -22.93 3.58
CA TYR A 69 2.31 -22.11 4.79
C TYR A 69 3.43 -21.11 5.04
N PHE A 70 4.68 -21.57 4.94
CA PHE A 70 5.84 -20.75 5.20
C PHE A 70 5.97 -19.64 4.15
N TYR A 71 5.72 -19.95 2.88
CA TYR A 71 5.72 -18.96 1.80
C TYR A 71 4.70 -17.83 2.02
N LEU A 72 3.46 -18.16 2.41
CA LEU A 72 2.43 -17.16 2.70
C LEU A 72 2.80 -16.28 3.91
N LEU A 73 3.36 -16.89 4.96
CA LEU A 73 3.86 -16.17 6.12
C LEU A 73 4.96 -15.19 5.72
N VAL A 74 5.92 -15.62 4.90
CA VAL A 74 7.00 -14.77 4.39
C VAL A 74 6.41 -13.58 3.62
N ILE A 75 5.48 -13.80 2.68
CA ILE A 75 4.83 -12.69 1.95
C ILE A 75 4.16 -11.71 2.91
N ALA A 76 3.40 -12.21 3.89
CA ALA A 76 2.69 -11.37 4.85
C ALA A 76 3.68 -10.51 5.66
N VAL A 77 4.77 -11.13 6.17
CA VAL A 77 5.82 -10.44 6.93
C VAL A 77 6.53 -9.39 6.07
N LEU A 78 6.91 -9.74 4.84
CA LEU A 78 7.54 -8.81 3.89
C LEU A 78 6.64 -7.59 3.64
N TYR A 79 5.35 -7.82 3.41
CA TYR A 79 4.41 -6.73 3.14
C TYR A 79 4.14 -5.84 4.36
N LEU A 80 4.01 -6.44 5.54
CA LEU A 80 3.86 -5.71 6.80
C LEU A 80 5.10 -4.85 7.06
N GLY A 81 6.30 -5.40 6.89
CA GLY A 81 7.54 -4.65 7.02
C GLY A 81 7.64 -3.51 6.00
N PHE A 82 7.17 -3.72 4.76
CA PHE A 82 7.15 -2.69 3.71
C PHE A 82 6.21 -1.54 4.08
N THR A 83 5.04 -1.88 4.65
CA THR A 83 4.08 -0.88 5.10
C THR A 83 4.61 -0.11 6.32
N ALA A 84 5.19 -0.81 7.29
CA ALA A 84 5.85 -0.20 8.45
C ALA A 84 6.97 0.75 8.01
N PHE A 85 7.79 0.35 7.05
CA PHE A 85 8.85 1.19 6.48
C PHE A 85 8.29 2.47 5.85
N LYS A 86 7.22 2.37 5.04
CA LYS A 86 6.57 3.55 4.46
C LYS A 86 6.03 4.50 5.52
N ILE A 87 5.37 3.95 6.55
CA ILE A 87 4.83 4.73 7.67
C ILE A 87 5.98 5.42 8.40
N GLY A 88 7.02 4.68 8.78
CA GLY A 88 8.21 5.21 9.46
C GLY A 88 8.92 6.29 8.65
N GLY A 89 9.11 6.08 7.34
CA GLY A 89 9.70 7.09 6.45
C GLY A 89 8.86 8.36 6.39
N HIS A 90 7.53 8.24 6.34
CA HIS A 90 6.66 9.41 6.41
C HIS A 90 6.75 10.15 7.74
N LEU A 91 6.89 9.45 8.87
CA LEU A 91 7.03 10.07 10.18
C LEU A 91 8.38 10.78 10.35
N ALA A 92 9.46 10.15 9.90
CA ALA A 92 10.81 10.68 10.04
C ALA A 92 11.11 11.81 9.04
N PHE A 93 10.67 11.66 7.79
CA PHE A 93 11.08 12.54 6.69
C PHE A 93 9.94 13.30 6.02
N GLY A 94 8.68 13.07 6.43
CA GLY A 94 7.48 13.61 5.79
C GLY A 94 7.16 12.97 4.42
N ALA A 95 7.95 11.98 3.99
CA ALA A 95 7.87 11.35 2.68
C ALA A 95 8.52 9.96 2.69
N THR A 96 8.19 9.11 1.72
CA THR A 96 8.96 7.88 1.46
C THR A 96 10.34 8.23 0.89
N PRO A 97 11.37 7.39 1.03
CA PRO A 97 12.73 7.71 0.57
C PRO A 97 12.81 8.19 -0.88
N GLY A 98 12.14 7.53 -1.82
CA GLY A 98 12.09 7.92 -3.22
C GLY A 98 11.38 9.24 -3.45
N LYS A 99 10.31 9.54 -2.70
CA LYS A 99 9.68 10.87 -2.72
C LYS A 99 10.59 11.93 -2.14
N TRP A 100 11.30 11.61 -1.06
CA TRP A 100 12.23 12.50 -0.39
C TRP A 100 13.40 12.87 -1.32
N VAL A 101 14.00 11.88 -2.01
CA VAL A 101 15.05 12.09 -3.03
C VAL A 101 14.59 13.04 -4.13
N LEU A 102 13.34 12.92 -4.58
CA LEU A 102 12.77 13.81 -5.60
C LEU A 102 12.23 15.14 -5.05
N GLY A 103 12.43 15.43 -3.77
CA GLY A 103 11.97 16.68 -3.14
C GLY A 103 10.45 16.78 -3.02
N LEU A 104 9.74 15.65 -2.99
CA LEU A 104 8.29 15.59 -2.84
C LEU A 104 7.92 15.47 -1.36
N SER A 105 6.81 16.09 -0.97
CA SER A 105 6.22 15.93 0.37
C SER A 105 4.77 15.49 0.26
N VAL A 106 4.29 14.82 1.30
CA VAL A 106 2.86 14.60 1.50
C VAL A 106 2.36 15.59 2.55
N VAL A 107 1.30 16.30 2.22
CA VAL A 107 0.60 17.23 3.12
C VAL A 107 -0.91 16.97 3.06
N TYR A 108 -1.67 17.46 4.03
CA TYR A 108 -3.12 17.50 3.93
C TYR A 108 -3.54 18.48 2.82
N SER A 109 -4.79 18.39 2.37
CA SER A 109 -5.36 19.37 1.43
C SER A 109 -5.34 20.82 1.98
N SER A 110 -5.27 20.97 3.30
CA SER A 110 -5.10 22.25 4.01
C SER A 110 -3.67 22.80 3.98
N GLY A 111 -2.70 22.04 3.46
CA GLY A 111 -1.27 22.40 3.46
C GLY A 111 -0.51 22.01 4.72
N GLU A 112 -1.21 21.53 5.75
CA GLU A 112 -0.61 21.08 7.00
C GLU A 112 0.16 19.76 6.85
N PRO A 113 1.20 19.52 7.67
CA PRO A 113 1.91 18.24 7.67
C PRO A 113 0.97 17.10 8.09
N VAL A 114 1.12 15.93 7.47
CA VAL A 114 0.27 14.78 7.77
C VAL A 114 0.68 14.16 9.11
N LEU A 115 -0.29 14.06 10.01
CA LEU A 115 -0.13 13.39 11.31
C LEU A 115 -0.07 11.86 11.17
N PHE A 116 0.38 11.18 12.22
CA PHE A 116 0.46 9.71 12.28
C PHE A 116 -0.81 9.02 11.79
N TRP A 117 -1.97 9.40 12.32
CA TRP A 117 -3.25 8.80 11.93
C TRP A 117 -3.65 9.05 10.48
N GLY A 118 -3.27 10.20 9.92
CA GLY A 118 -3.47 10.49 8.50
C GLY A 118 -2.62 9.58 7.60
N ILE A 119 -1.38 9.29 8.03
CA ILE A 119 -0.49 8.34 7.34
C ILE A 119 -1.05 6.92 7.45
N VAL A 120 -1.48 6.49 8.64
CA VAL A 120 -2.09 5.16 8.83
C VAL A 120 -3.34 5.01 7.95
N ARG A 121 -4.25 5.99 7.97
CA ARG A 121 -5.47 5.97 7.14
C ARG A 121 -5.15 5.88 5.65
N ARG A 122 -4.09 6.54 5.19
CA ARG A 122 -3.61 6.48 3.81
C ARG A 122 -3.17 5.08 3.41
N TYR A 123 -2.51 4.34 4.30
CA TYR A 123 -2.04 2.99 4.04
C TYR A 123 -3.03 1.90 4.47
N LEU A 124 -4.13 2.26 5.13
CA LEU A 124 -5.15 1.31 5.60
C LEU A 124 -5.74 0.48 4.45
N VAL A 125 -6.02 1.08 3.31
CA VAL A 125 -6.58 0.34 2.15
C VAL A 125 -5.57 -0.68 1.61
N GLU A 126 -4.30 -0.29 1.52
CA GLU A 126 -3.20 -1.19 1.15
C GLU A 126 -3.07 -2.35 2.16
N LEU A 127 -3.26 -2.08 3.47
CA LEU A 127 -3.25 -3.10 4.52
C LEU A 127 -4.46 -4.04 4.44
N VAL A 128 -5.66 -3.50 4.23
CA VAL A 128 -6.89 -4.31 4.13
C VAL A 128 -6.84 -5.23 2.92
N ILE A 129 -6.40 -4.73 1.76
CA ILE A 129 -6.27 -5.56 0.55
C ILE A 129 -5.34 -6.74 0.80
N VAL A 130 -4.21 -6.52 1.49
CA VAL A 130 -3.28 -7.62 1.79
C VAL A 130 -3.78 -8.52 2.89
N ALA A 131 -4.41 -8.01 3.94
CA ALA A 131 -5.03 -8.84 4.95
C ALA A 131 -6.06 -9.79 4.33
N VAL A 132 -6.92 -9.27 3.45
CA VAL A 132 -7.90 -10.08 2.71
C VAL A 132 -7.20 -11.10 1.81
N ALA A 133 -6.16 -10.70 1.07
CA ALA A 133 -5.40 -11.62 0.22
C ALA A 133 -4.75 -12.75 1.03
N VAL A 134 -4.15 -12.44 2.19
CA VAL A 134 -3.53 -13.42 3.08
C VAL A 134 -4.57 -14.38 3.68
N ILE A 135 -5.70 -13.86 4.16
CA ILE A 135 -6.80 -14.68 4.71
C ILE A 135 -7.37 -15.62 3.63
N LEU A 136 -7.66 -15.08 2.44
CA LEU A 136 -8.19 -15.88 1.33
C LEU A 136 -7.19 -16.94 0.87
N MET A 137 -5.91 -16.59 0.74
CA MET A 137 -4.88 -17.58 0.40
C MET A 137 -4.75 -18.67 1.48
N GLY A 138 -4.79 -18.29 2.76
CA GLY A 138 -4.82 -19.24 3.86
C GLY A 138 -6.01 -20.18 3.81
N TYR A 139 -7.21 -19.66 3.52
CA TYR A 139 -8.44 -20.45 3.37
C TYR A 139 -8.38 -21.43 2.18
N LEU A 140 -8.01 -20.95 0.99
CA LEU A 140 -7.88 -21.80 -0.21
C LEU A 140 -6.86 -22.91 0.01
N TYR A 141 -5.81 -22.61 0.76
CA TYR A 141 -4.81 -23.59 1.08
C TYR A 141 -5.27 -24.60 2.14
N TRP A 142 -6.01 -24.17 3.16
CA TRP A 142 -6.67 -25.08 4.09
C TRP A 142 -7.59 -26.07 3.38
N GLN A 143 -8.37 -25.58 2.40
CA GLN A 143 -9.21 -26.42 1.54
C GLN A 143 -8.38 -27.43 0.75
N GLN A 144 -7.26 -27.01 0.17
CA GLN A 144 -6.37 -27.91 -0.55
C GLN A 144 -5.79 -29.01 0.36
N TRP A 145 -5.36 -28.67 1.58
CA TRP A 145 -4.85 -29.65 2.53
C TRP A 145 -5.90 -30.70 2.92
N GLN A 146 -7.15 -30.28 3.14
CA GLN A 146 -8.27 -31.20 3.42
C GLN A 146 -8.52 -32.17 2.26
N LEU A 147 -8.45 -31.67 1.02
CA LEU A 147 -8.60 -32.51 -0.19
C LEU A 147 -7.46 -33.52 -0.31
N GLU A 148 -6.22 -33.12 -0.03
CA GLU A 148 -5.06 -34.01 -0.05
C GLU A 148 -5.19 -35.12 1.02
N ALA A 149 -5.60 -34.77 2.25
CA ALA A 149 -5.85 -35.73 3.32
C ALA A 149 -7.01 -36.70 3.01
N ALA A 150 -8.09 -36.20 2.41
CA ALA A 150 -9.22 -37.04 1.98
C ALA A 150 -8.81 -37.98 0.83
N SER A 151 -8.04 -37.50 -0.15
CA SER A 151 -7.59 -38.34 -1.27
C SER A 151 -6.72 -39.53 -0.85
N ALA A 152 -6.01 -39.41 0.27
CA ALA A 152 -5.23 -40.51 0.84
C ALA A 152 -6.09 -41.63 1.45
N SER A 153 -7.37 -41.37 1.73
CA SER A 153 -8.28 -42.30 2.44
C SER A 153 -9.39 -42.90 1.56
N TYR A 154 -9.71 -42.32 0.40
CA TYR A 154 -10.81 -42.77 -0.46
C TYR A 154 -10.34 -43.23 -1.85
N GLN A 155 -10.66 -44.47 -2.23
CA GLN A 155 -10.34 -45.06 -3.55
C GLN A 155 -11.46 -44.93 -4.60
N SER A 156 -12.60 -44.30 -4.29
CA SER A 156 -13.70 -44.23 -5.26
C SER A 156 -13.43 -43.21 -6.38
N VAL A 157 -13.73 -43.61 -7.61
CA VAL A 157 -13.57 -42.81 -8.83
C VAL A 157 -14.37 -41.49 -8.76
N GLU A 158 -15.55 -41.52 -8.14
CA GLU A 158 -16.41 -40.34 -7.98
C GLU A 158 -15.76 -39.26 -7.12
N VAL A 159 -15.11 -39.65 -6.00
CA VAL A 159 -14.37 -38.72 -5.13
C VAL A 159 -13.15 -38.16 -5.86
N LEU A 160 -12.47 -38.96 -6.67
CA LEU A 160 -11.35 -38.50 -7.50
C LEU A 160 -11.80 -37.46 -8.53
N MET A 161 -12.94 -37.67 -9.20
CA MET A 161 -13.49 -36.71 -10.16
C MET A 161 -13.91 -35.40 -9.49
N GLN A 162 -14.58 -35.48 -8.34
CA GLN A 162 -14.96 -34.28 -7.57
C GLN A 162 -13.73 -33.51 -7.07
N ASN A 163 -12.69 -34.22 -6.63
CA ASN A 163 -11.43 -33.61 -6.22
C ASN A 163 -10.70 -32.94 -7.39
N ALA A 164 -10.68 -33.56 -8.57
CA ALA A 164 -10.06 -32.97 -9.76
C ALA A 164 -10.72 -31.64 -10.14
N GLN A 165 -12.05 -31.57 -10.11
CA GLN A 165 -12.80 -30.35 -10.41
C GLN A 165 -12.56 -29.26 -9.34
N ASN A 166 -12.48 -29.64 -8.06
CA ASN A 166 -12.14 -28.70 -6.98
C ASN A 166 -10.70 -28.15 -7.11
N VAL A 167 -9.75 -28.98 -7.52
CA VAL A 167 -8.35 -28.55 -7.76
C VAL A 167 -8.28 -27.53 -8.90
N GLU A 168 -9.02 -27.75 -9.99
CA GLU A 168 -9.06 -26.82 -11.13
C GLU A 168 -9.68 -25.46 -10.75
N ASN A 169 -10.79 -25.47 -10.01
CA ASN A 169 -11.40 -24.26 -9.46
C ASN A 169 -10.43 -23.51 -8.54
N ASN A 170 -9.76 -24.22 -7.63
CA ASN A 170 -8.78 -23.63 -6.72
C ASN A 170 -7.60 -23.01 -7.47
N ARG A 171 -7.11 -23.64 -8.54
CA ARG A 171 -6.02 -23.10 -9.38
C ARG A 171 -6.43 -21.79 -10.06
N THR A 172 -7.65 -21.70 -10.55
CA THR A 172 -8.19 -20.48 -11.16
C THR A 172 -8.28 -19.35 -10.14
N ILE A 173 -8.81 -19.64 -8.94
CA ILE A 173 -8.90 -18.65 -7.85
C ILE A 173 -7.49 -18.21 -7.42
N GLN A 174 -6.55 -19.13 -7.21
CA GLN A 174 -5.17 -18.80 -6.87
C GLN A 174 -4.52 -17.88 -7.91
N THR A 175 -4.74 -18.18 -9.20
CA THR A 175 -4.23 -17.35 -10.31
C THR A 175 -4.83 -15.94 -10.29
N LEU A 176 -6.13 -15.82 -10.02
CA LEU A 176 -6.78 -14.51 -9.88
C LEU A 176 -6.24 -13.75 -8.66
N MET A 177 -6.06 -14.41 -7.52
CA MET A 177 -5.55 -13.80 -6.29
C MET A 177 -4.12 -13.26 -6.48
N GLN A 178 -3.25 -14.02 -7.15
CA GLN A 178 -1.89 -13.57 -7.48
C GLN A 178 -1.86 -12.33 -8.37
N ARG A 179 -2.93 -12.07 -9.13
CA ARG A 179 -3.06 -10.89 -9.99
C ARG A 179 -3.65 -9.67 -9.28
N ILE A 180 -4.30 -9.81 -8.12
CA ILE A 180 -4.91 -8.69 -7.39
C ILE A 180 -3.91 -7.55 -7.10
N PRO A 181 -2.71 -7.81 -6.56
CA PRO A 181 -1.73 -6.73 -6.32
C PRO A 181 -1.34 -6.01 -7.63
N THR A 182 -1.16 -6.75 -8.71
CA THR A 182 -0.83 -6.18 -10.03
C THR A 182 -1.97 -5.32 -10.57
N LEU A 183 -3.21 -5.80 -10.46
CA LEU A 183 -4.39 -5.03 -10.85
C LEU A 183 -4.54 -3.76 -10.02
N TRP A 184 -4.31 -3.83 -8.71
CA TRP A 184 -4.31 -2.66 -7.82
C TRP A 184 -3.26 -1.62 -8.24
N LEU A 185 -2.06 -2.05 -8.59
CA LEU A 185 -1.00 -1.18 -9.09
C LEU A 185 -1.37 -0.57 -10.45
N MET A 186 -1.94 -1.36 -11.36
CA MET A 186 -2.42 -0.88 -12.65
C MET A 186 -3.52 0.17 -12.50
N ILE A 187 -4.52 -0.06 -11.64
CA ILE A 187 -5.60 0.89 -11.36
C ILE A 187 -5.02 2.20 -10.83
N ASN A 188 -4.08 2.15 -9.88
CA ASN A 188 -3.43 3.36 -9.37
C ASN A 188 -2.62 4.09 -10.45
N SER A 189 -1.89 3.36 -11.29
CA SER A 189 -1.11 3.93 -12.40
C SER A 189 -2.00 4.58 -13.46
N VAL A 190 -3.09 3.93 -13.86
CA VAL A 190 -4.07 4.48 -14.80
C VAL A 190 -4.72 5.73 -14.21
N LEU A 191 -5.15 5.71 -12.96
CA LEU A 191 -5.75 6.88 -12.30
C LEU A 191 -4.78 8.06 -12.17
N LEU A 192 -3.48 7.79 -12.03
CA LEU A 192 -2.44 8.83 -12.03
C LEU A 192 -2.13 9.35 -13.44
N GLY A 193 -2.12 8.46 -14.44
CA GLY A 193 -1.85 8.80 -15.85
C GLY A 193 -3.02 9.51 -16.53
N MET A 194 -4.26 9.24 -16.11
CA MET A 194 -5.43 10.01 -16.51
C MET A 194 -5.32 11.42 -15.91
N HIS A 195 -4.71 12.30 -16.68
CA HIS A 195 -4.17 13.63 -16.38
C HIS A 195 -5.10 14.60 -15.62
N ARG A 196 -6.38 14.26 -15.44
CA ARG A 196 -7.37 15.08 -14.76
C ARG A 196 -7.39 14.93 -13.23
N ARG A 197 -6.70 13.95 -12.64
CA ARG A 197 -7.01 13.56 -11.25
C ARG A 197 -5.97 13.85 -10.16
N TYR A 198 -4.70 14.17 -10.45
CA TYR A 198 -3.58 14.55 -9.52
C TYR A 198 -3.47 13.84 -8.15
N LEU A 199 -4.31 12.88 -7.83
CA LEU A 199 -4.56 12.30 -6.51
C LEU A 199 -4.79 10.81 -6.73
N SER A 200 -3.96 9.98 -6.10
CA SER A 200 -4.18 8.54 -6.09
C SER A 200 -5.37 8.18 -5.19
N VAL A 201 -5.92 6.97 -5.32
CA VAL A 201 -7.08 6.52 -4.52
C VAL A 201 -6.79 6.67 -3.02
N ARG A 202 -5.60 6.23 -2.58
CA ARG A 202 -5.12 6.39 -1.20
C ARG A 202 -5.00 7.84 -0.73
N ASP A 203 -4.62 8.75 -1.64
CA ASP A 203 -4.52 10.17 -1.32
C ASP A 203 -5.90 10.74 -1.00
N ARG A 204 -6.92 10.36 -1.80
CA ARG A 204 -8.32 10.78 -1.60
C ARG A 204 -8.88 10.28 -0.28
N ILE A 205 -8.64 9.01 0.03
CA ILE A 205 -9.16 8.38 1.26
C ILE A 205 -8.59 9.06 2.51
N ALA A 206 -7.34 9.51 2.46
CA ALA A 206 -6.69 10.21 3.56
C ALA A 206 -6.80 11.74 3.50
N ASN A 207 -7.45 12.30 2.48
CA ASN A 207 -7.47 13.74 2.19
C ASN A 207 -6.05 14.37 2.17
N THR A 208 -5.11 13.67 1.53
CA THR A 208 -3.72 14.12 1.39
C THR A 208 -3.39 14.43 -0.05
N VAL A 209 -2.37 15.25 -0.27
CA VAL A 209 -1.86 15.62 -1.58
C VAL A 209 -0.34 15.49 -1.62
N VAL A 210 0.22 15.27 -2.81
CA VAL A 210 1.68 15.20 -3.02
C VAL A 210 2.15 16.48 -3.67
N ILE A 211 2.99 17.24 -2.97
CA ILE A 211 3.50 18.54 -3.41
C ILE A 211 5.00 18.50 -3.67
N ASP A 212 5.47 19.39 -4.54
CA ASP A 212 6.89 19.66 -4.72
C ASP A 212 7.37 20.67 -3.65
N ARG A 213 8.28 20.24 -2.76
CA ARG A 213 8.78 21.07 -1.65
C ARG A 213 9.43 22.36 -2.13
N ARG A 214 10.07 22.33 -3.32
CA ARG A 214 10.78 23.49 -3.86
C ARG A 214 9.77 24.58 -4.25
N LYS A 215 8.68 24.19 -4.91
CA LYS A 215 7.60 25.12 -5.29
C LYS A 215 6.91 25.73 -4.08
N MET A 216 6.59 24.90 -3.08
CA MET A 216 5.99 25.37 -1.82
C MET A 216 6.90 26.37 -1.10
N LYS A 217 8.22 26.12 -1.04
CA LYS A 217 9.18 27.04 -0.41
C LYS A 217 9.26 28.38 -1.15
N LYS A 218 9.32 28.37 -2.49
CA LYS A 218 9.32 29.59 -3.31
C LYS A 218 8.06 30.42 -3.10
N ALA A 219 6.90 29.78 -3.15
CA ALA A 219 5.62 30.45 -2.91
C ALA A 219 5.55 31.09 -1.52
N LYS A 220 6.03 30.39 -0.48
CA LYS A 220 6.10 30.94 0.89
C LYS A 220 7.11 32.07 1.05
N ALA A 221 8.14 32.14 0.21
CA ALA A 221 9.10 33.23 0.18
C ALA A 221 8.58 34.47 -0.57
N GLY A 222 7.37 34.41 -1.17
CA GLY A 222 6.85 35.47 -2.02
C GLY A 222 7.52 35.54 -3.39
N GLU A 223 8.30 34.52 -3.76
CA GLU A 223 8.85 34.40 -5.11
C GLU A 223 7.75 33.88 -6.04
N ASN A 224 7.46 34.61 -7.11
CA ASN A 224 6.54 34.13 -8.15
C ASN A 224 7.09 32.79 -8.71
N PRO A 225 6.28 31.71 -8.71
CA PRO A 225 6.73 30.33 -8.91
C PRO A 225 7.30 30.02 -10.30
#